data_AF-A0A921IKZ1-F1
#
_entry.id   AF-A0A921IKZ1-F1
#
_cell.length_a   1.000
_cell.length_b   1.000
_cell.length_c   1.000
_cell.angle_alpha   90.00
_cell.angle_beta   90.00
_cell.angle_gamma   90.00
#
_symmetry.space_group_name_H-M   'P 1'
#
loop_
_entity.id
_entity.type
_entity.pdbx_description
1 polymer ?
#
loop_
_entity_poly.entity_id
_entity_poly.type
_entity_poly.pdbx_seq_one_letter_code
_entity_poly.pdbx_strand_id
1 'polypeptide(L)' 'MQIDYNTESPAPIVVQEIRYALALSIVKNLLENGVIDQENATKVTVALANLYGVNRRGI' A
#
# COMPACT_ATOMS: atom_id res chain seq x y z
N MET A 1 2.25 27.07 2.45
CA MET A 1 2.69 26.11 3.48
C MET A 1 4.13 25.75 3.18
N GLN A 2 5.06 26.27 3.98
CA GLN A 2 6.45 25.85 3.93
C GLN A 2 6.52 24.53 4.71
N ILE A 3 6.77 23.44 3.99
CA ILE A 3 6.94 22.12 4.59
C ILE A 3 8.41 22.05 4.95
N ASP A 4 8.74 22.23 6.23
CA ASP A 4 10.07 21.94 6.75
C ASP A 4 10.32 20.43 6.59
N TYR A 5 11.07 20.06 5.56
CA TYR A 5 11.50 18.68 5.33
C TYR A 5 12.54 18.34 6.40
N ASN A 6 12.10 17.70 7.48
CA ASN A 6 13.02 17.08 8.43
C ASN A 6 13.73 15.90 7.72
N THR A 7 15.04 16.01 7.48
CA THR A 7 15.87 15.03 6.77
C THR A 7 16.22 13.80 7.61
N GLU A 8 15.93 13.81 8.91
CA GLU A 8 16.31 12.74 9.83
C GLU A 8 15.34 11.56 9.87
N SER A 9 14.09 11.74 9.43
CA SER A 9 13.12 10.65 9.32
C SER A 9 12.03 10.94 8.30
N PRO A 10 11.73 10.00 7.39
CA PRO A 10 10.67 10.18 6.41
C PRO A 10 9.33 10.42 7.11
N ALA A 11 8.52 11.32 6.53
CA ALA A 11 7.20 11.61 7.05
C ALA A 11 6.38 10.31 7.19
N PRO A 12 5.59 10.14 8.27
CA PRO A 12 4.84 8.90 8.51
C PRO A 12 3.96 8.45 7.32
N ILE A 13 3.44 9.40 6.55
CA ILE A 13 2.65 9.12 5.33
C ILE A 13 3.48 8.43 4.25
N VAL A 14 4.73 8.88 4.04
CA VAL A 14 5.66 8.29 3.07
C VAL A 14 6.01 6.87 3.49
N VAL A 15 6.21 6.63 4.78
CA VAL A 15 6.47 5.29 5.32
C VAL A 15 5.27 4.35 5.10
N GLN A 16 4.04 4.85 5.28
CA GLN A 16 2.83 4.06 5.04
C GLN A 16 2.65 3.72 3.55
N GLU A 17 2.93 4.65 2.64
CA GLU A 17 2.89 4.39 1.19
C GLU A 17 3.93 3.34 0.76
N ILE A 18 5.15 3.40 1.30
CA ILE A 18 6.19 2.39 1.03
C ILE A 18 5.74 1.02 1.52
N ARG A 19 5.19 0.92 2.74
CA ARG A 19 4.68 -0.35 3.30
C ARG A 19 3.51 -0.89 2.49
N TYR A 20 2.60 -0.03 2.05
CA TYR A 20 1.49 -0.42 1.18
C TYR A 20 1.99 -0.95 -0.17
N ALA A 21 2.93 -0.27 -0.82
CA ALA A 21 3.52 -0.72 -2.08
C ALA A 21 4.21 -2.08 -1.96
N LEU A 22 4.96 -2.30 -0.87
CA LEU A 22 5.57 -3.60 -0.58
C LEU A 22 4.51 -4.69 -0.40
N ALA A 23 3.45 -4.42 0.38
CA ALA A 23 2.37 -5.37 0.59
C ALA A 23 1.65 -5.73 -0.73
N LEU A 24 1.41 -4.75 -1.61
CA LEU A 24 0.84 -5.02 -2.94
C LEU A 24 1.75 -5.88 -3.81
N SER A 25 3.07 -5.69 -3.76
CA SER A 25 4.01 -6.52 -4.51
C SER A 25 3.93 -8.00 -4.11
N ILE A 26 3.73 -8.28 -2.81
CA ILE A 26 3.54 -9.64 -2.29
C ILE A 26 2.22 -10.22 -2.79
N VAL A 27 1.12 -9.47 -2.74
CA VAL A 27 -0.20 -9.91 -3.25
C VAL A 27 -0.10 -10.25 -4.74
N LYS A 28 0.57 -9.41 -5.53
CA LYS A 28 0.81 -9.64 -6.96
C LYS A 28 1.60 -10.93 -7.19
N ASN A 29 2.67 -11.14 -6.44
CA ASN A 29 3.49 -12.35 -6.55
C ASN A 29 2.68 -13.63 -6.21
N LEU A 30 1.84 -13.58 -5.17
CA LEU A 30 0.97 -14.71 -4.79
C LEU A 30 -0.06 -15.02 -5.87
N LEU A 31 -0.61 -13.99 -6.52
CA LEU A 31 -1.53 -14.14 -7.65
C LEU A 31 -0.83 -14.73 -8.88
N GLU A 32 0.35 -14.21 -9.24
CA GLU A 32 1.14 -14.70 -10.39
C GLU A 32 1.58 -16.16 -10.22
N ASN A 33 1.87 -16.58 -8.98
CA ASN A 33 2.19 -17.96 -8.64
C ASN A 33 0.96 -18.86 -8.47
N GLY A 34 -0.26 -18.33 -8.64
CA GLY A 34 -1.51 -19.09 -8.49
C GLY A 34 -1.81 -19.55 -7.06
N VAL A 35 -1.17 -18.94 -6.05
CA VAL A 35 -1.43 -19.24 -4.62
C VAL A 35 -2.78 -18.66 -4.19
N ILE A 36 -3.18 -17.54 -4.79
CA ILE A 36 -4.49 -16.91 -4.61
C ILE A 36 -5.13 -16.63 -5.97
N ASP A 37 -6.46 -16.59 -6.00
CA ASP A 37 -7.23 -16.14 -7.17
C ASP A 37 -7.40 -14.62 -7.22
N GLN A 38 -7.93 -14.12 -8.34
CA GLN A 38 -8.16 -12.71 -8.60
C GLN A 38 -9.14 -12.06 -7.59
N GLU A 39 -10.14 -12.81 -7.11
CA GLU A 39 -11.13 -12.29 -6.17
C GLU A 39 -10.48 -12.04 -4.80
N ASN A 40 -9.70 -13.00 -4.33
CA ASN A 40 -8.93 -12.91 -3.11
C ASN A 40 -7.86 -11.82 -3.20
N ALA A 41 -7.15 -11.72 -4.33
CA ALA A 41 -6.20 -10.62 -4.55
C ALA A 41 -6.87 -9.24 -4.48
N THR A 42 -8.09 -9.11 -5.00
CA THR A 42 -8.86 -7.85 -4.95
C THR A 42 -9.29 -7.50 -3.53
N LYS A 43 -9.84 -8.47 -2.78
CA LYS A 43 -10.26 -8.30 -1.38
C LYS A 43 -9.08 -7.88 -0.49
N VAL A 44 -7.93 -8.54 -0.64
CA VAL A 44 -6.71 -8.23 0.12
C VAL A 44 -6.18 -6.85 -0.24
N THR A 45 -6.16 -6.48 -1.53
CA THR A 45 -5.74 -5.15 -1.99
C THR A 45 -6.55 -4.03 -1.33
N VAL A 46 -7.89 -4.19 -1.27
CA VAL A 46 -8.79 -3.22 -0.61
C VAL A 46 -8.53 -3.18 0.90
N ALA A 47 -8.35 -4.34 1.55
CA ALA A 47 -8.04 -4.40 2.97
C ALA A 47 -6.71 -3.69 3.30
N LEU A 48 -5.67 -3.88 2.48
CA LEU A 48 -4.38 -3.23 2.63
C LEU A 48 -4.48 -1.70 2.43
N ALA A 49 -5.26 -1.25 1.44
CA ALA A 49 -5.47 0.18 1.22
C ALA A 49 -6.12 0.86 2.43
N ASN A 50 -7.07 0.18 3.07
CA ASN A 50 -7.68 0.66 4.31
C ASN A 50 -6.72 0.60 5.50
N LEU A 51 -5.95 -0.48 5.64
CA LEU A 51 -5.00 -0.68 6.74
C LEU A 51 -3.90 0.39 6.77
N TYR A 52 -3.38 0.75 5.60
CA TYR A 52 -2.31 1.74 5.47
C TYR A 52 -2.83 3.17 5.19
N GLY A 53 -4.15 3.38 5.26
CA GLY A 53 -4.74 4.69 5.01
C GLY A 53 -4.49 5.26 3.60
N VAL A 54 -4.06 4.42 2.64
CA VAL A 54 -3.78 4.81 1.24
C VAL A 54 -5.04 4.75 0.39
N ASN A 55 -6.22 4.76 1.02
CA ASN A 55 -7.49 4.76 0.31
C ASN A 55 -7.62 6.05 -0.50
N ARG A 56 -7.24 5.96 -1.79
CA ARG A 56 -7.46 6.99 -2.80
C ARG A 56 -8.97 7.05 -3.10
N ARG A 57 -9.77 7.49 -2.14
CA ARG A 57 -11.13 7.98 -2.40
C ARG A 57 -10.98 9.29 -3.18
N GLY A 58 -10.93 9.19 -4.50
CA GLY A 58 -10.88 10.36 -5.38
C GLY A 58 -10.08 10.11 -6.65
N ILE A 59 -10.61 9.26 -7.54
CA ILE A 59 -10.48 9.42 -9.00
C ILE A 59 -11.79 8.95 -9.61
#